data_AF-A0A1I7VDL3-F1
#
_entry.id   AF-A0A1I7VDL3-F1
#
_cell.length_a   1.000
_cell.length_b   1.000
_cell.length_c   1.000
_cell.angle_alpha   90.00
_cell.angle_beta   90.00
_cell.angle_gamma   90.00
#
_symmetry.space_group_name_H-M   'P 1'
#
loop_
_entity.id
_entity.type
_entity.pdbx_description
1 polymer ?
#
loop_
_entity_poly.entity_id
_entity_poly.type
_entity_poly.pdbx_seq_one_letter_code
_entity_poly.pdbx_strand_id
1 'polypeptide(L)'
;MLCSFMFAAIIIAVEGYRCKAGRLTPEQRKAIVKQNNKLRSQLVHGRFKNKFGEFMPQNWLWHCYKLQWWHETDGRLPLLASQGFSENILNELIYEPGEPCNNNSDCHTRKCLHEFGLCIK
;
A
#
# COMPACT_ATOMS: atom_id res chain seq x y z
N MET A 1 -24.67 6.87 19.91
CA MET A 1 -24.57 5.79 18.90
C MET A 1 -23.36 5.92 17.97
N LEU A 2 -22.79 7.12 17.75
CA LEU A 2 -21.56 7.31 16.95
C LEU A 2 -20.28 6.71 17.58
N CYS A 3 -20.16 6.69 18.92
CA CYS A 3 -18.97 6.14 19.59
C CYS A 3 -18.80 4.63 19.36
N SER A 4 -19.87 3.85 19.34
CA SER A 4 -19.80 2.37 19.23
C SER A 4 -19.25 1.89 17.88
N PHE A 5 -19.53 2.62 16.79
CA PHE A 5 -18.98 2.31 15.45
C PHE A 5 -17.50 2.64 15.33
N MET A 6 -17.05 3.72 16.00
CA MET A 6 -15.62 4.07 16.06
C MET A 6 -14.81 2.99 16.77
N PHE A 7 -15.34 2.44 17.88
CA PHE A 7 -14.67 1.34 18.59
C PHE A 7 -14.58 0.08 17.73
N ALA A 8 -15.64 -0.31 17.00
CA ALA A 8 -15.59 -1.48 16.13
C ALA A 8 -14.56 -1.35 14.99
N ALA A 9 -14.45 -0.16 14.36
CA ALA A 9 -13.46 0.10 13.33
C ALA A 9 -12.01 0.05 13.86
N ILE A 10 -11.80 0.54 15.10
CA ILE A 10 -10.50 0.47 15.77
C ILE A 10 -10.12 -0.99 16.09
N ILE A 11 -11.08 -1.81 16.57
CA ILE A 11 -10.84 -3.23 16.88
C ILE A 11 -10.39 -4.00 15.63
N ILE A 12 -11.12 -3.88 14.51
CA ILE A 12 -10.79 -4.56 13.24
C ILE A 12 -9.40 -4.14 12.73
N ALA A 13 -9.07 -2.85 12.81
CA ALA A 13 -7.77 -2.34 12.39
C ALA A 13 -6.63 -2.82 13.28
N VAL A 14 -6.84 -3.03 14.58
CA VAL A 14 -5.81 -3.50 15.52
C VAL A 14 -5.55 -5.01 15.37
N GLU A 15 -6.58 -5.81 15.08
CA GLU A 15 -6.42 -7.25 14.88
C GLU A 15 -5.57 -7.60 13.64
N GLY A 16 -5.70 -6.82 12.55
CA GLY A 16 -4.92 -7.00 11.32
C GLY A 16 -3.41 -6.71 11.42
N TYR A 17 -2.91 -6.29 12.59
CA TYR A 17 -1.46 -6.16 12.85
C TYR A 17 -0.95 -7.11 13.94
N ARG A 18 -1.80 -7.94 14.56
CA ARG A 18 -1.42 -8.85 15.66
C ARG A 18 -1.09 -10.25 15.12
N CYS A 19 0.17 -10.69 15.20
CA CYS A 19 0.55 -12.09 14.91
C CYS A 19 0.81 -12.83 16.22
N LYS A 20 0.45 -14.12 16.31
CA LYS A 20 0.81 -15.00 17.43
C LYS A 20 2.32 -15.33 17.52
N ALA A 21 3.10 -15.21 16.45
CA ALA A 21 4.52 -15.66 16.42
C ALA A 21 5.47 -14.81 15.54
N GLY A 22 5.40 -13.47 15.61
CA GLY A 22 6.25 -12.58 14.79
C GLY A 22 7.36 -11.88 15.59
N ARG A 23 8.54 -11.69 14.99
CA ARG A 23 9.67 -10.91 15.56
C ARG A 23 9.44 -9.40 15.60
N LEU A 24 8.39 -8.91 14.95
CA LEU A 24 8.00 -7.49 14.90
C LEU A 24 6.77 -7.23 15.75
N THR A 25 6.75 -6.13 16.51
CA THR A 25 5.55 -5.68 17.23
C THR A 25 4.50 -5.11 16.27
N PRO A 26 3.21 -5.08 16.64
CA PRO A 26 2.16 -4.44 15.83
C PRO A 26 2.49 -2.99 15.43
N GLU A 27 3.12 -2.22 16.30
CA GLU A 27 3.52 -0.83 16.07
C GLU A 27 4.62 -0.74 15.01
N GLN A 28 5.63 -1.62 15.07
CA GLN A 28 6.68 -1.70 14.06
C GLN A 28 6.09 -2.05 12.69
N ARG A 29 5.13 -2.97 12.63
CA ARG A 29 4.45 -3.36 11.38
C ARG A 29 3.65 -2.20 10.80
N LYS A 30 2.88 -1.51 11.64
CA LYS A 30 2.15 -0.31 11.25
C LYS A 30 3.09 0.79 10.74
N ALA A 31 4.25 0.97 11.38
CA ALA A 31 5.27 1.91 10.93
C ALA A 31 5.84 1.53 9.54
N ILE A 32 6.14 0.25 9.32
CA ILE A 32 6.63 -0.26 8.03
C ILE A 32 5.58 -0.04 6.93
N VAL A 33 4.32 -0.40 7.15
CA VAL A 33 3.22 -0.17 6.18
C VAL A 33 3.09 1.31 5.87
N LYS A 34 3.09 2.16 6.90
CA LYS A 34 2.97 3.62 6.73
C LYS A 34 4.13 4.19 5.93
N GLN A 35 5.36 3.79 6.25
CA GLN A 35 6.56 4.26 5.53
C GLN A 35 6.54 3.82 4.07
N ASN A 36 6.25 2.55 3.78
CA ASN A 36 6.20 2.06 2.41
C ASN A 36 5.11 2.74 1.58
N ASN A 37 3.91 2.91 2.13
CA ASN A 37 2.84 3.64 1.43
C ASN A 37 3.19 5.12 1.21
N LYS A 38 3.92 5.77 2.15
CA LYS A 38 4.43 7.13 1.95
C LYS A 38 5.44 7.20 0.80
N LEU A 39 6.38 6.25 0.73
CA LEU A 39 7.34 6.17 -0.38
C LEU A 39 6.60 5.93 -1.70
N ARG A 40 5.67 4.97 -1.75
CA ARG A 40 4.87 4.70 -2.96
C ARG A 40 4.10 5.93 -3.42
N SER A 41 3.49 6.68 -2.49
CA SER A 41 2.84 7.95 -2.81
C SER A 41 3.82 8.97 -3.39
N GLN A 42 5.00 9.14 -2.81
CA GLN A 42 6.01 10.05 -3.35
C GLN A 42 6.50 9.62 -4.75
N LEU A 43 6.60 8.31 -4.98
CA LEU A 43 6.99 7.75 -6.28
C LEU A 43 5.96 8.04 -7.36
N VAL A 44 4.67 7.77 -7.13
CA VAL A 44 3.63 8.00 -8.15
C VAL A 44 3.47 9.48 -8.50
N HIS A 45 3.78 10.39 -7.57
CA HIS A 45 3.83 11.83 -7.81
C HIS A 45 5.16 12.31 -8.42
N GLY A 46 6.02 11.41 -8.90
CA GLY A 46 7.28 11.74 -9.57
C GLY A 46 8.31 12.46 -8.69
N ARG A 47 8.27 12.27 -7.36
CA ARG A 47 9.12 13.03 -6.42
C ARG A 47 10.51 12.41 -6.19
N PHE A 48 10.76 11.22 -6.74
CA PHE A 48 12.06 10.56 -6.62
C PHE A 48 12.90 10.73 -7.86
N LYS A 49 14.21 10.77 -7.66
CA LYS A 49 15.20 10.73 -8.73
C LYS A 49 15.83 9.35 -8.83
N ASN A 50 16.11 8.91 -10.05
CA ASN A 50 16.88 7.70 -10.31
C ASN A 50 18.38 7.94 -10.03
N LYS A 51 19.20 6.91 -10.22
CA LYS A 51 20.67 7.00 -10.03
C LYS A 51 21.36 8.02 -10.93
N PHE A 52 20.72 8.42 -12.02
CA PHE A 52 21.21 9.41 -12.97
C PHE A 52 20.75 10.84 -12.65
N GLY A 53 19.98 11.02 -11.56
CA GLY A 53 19.48 12.33 -11.13
C GLY A 53 18.22 12.80 -11.86
N GLU A 54 17.64 11.96 -12.73
CA GLU A 54 16.41 12.23 -13.45
C GLU A 54 15.20 11.85 -12.60
N PHE A 55 14.13 12.64 -12.65
CA PHE A 55 12.90 12.28 -11.94
C PHE A 55 12.30 11.01 -12.52
N MET A 56 11.88 10.11 -11.64
CA MET A 56 11.14 8.92 -12.02
C MET A 56 9.79 9.33 -12.62
N PRO A 57 9.34 8.66 -13.68
CA PRO A 57 8.08 9.01 -14.34
C PRO A 57 6.90 8.85 -13.37
N GLN A 58 5.92 9.75 -13.49
CA GLN A 58 4.63 9.56 -12.83
C GLN A 58 3.98 8.28 -13.35
N ASN A 59 3.21 7.61 -12.50
CA ASN A 59 2.70 6.27 -12.76
C ASN A 59 1.16 6.20 -12.65
N TRP A 60 0.52 5.55 -13.64
CA TRP A 60 -0.88 5.16 -13.66
C TRP A 60 -1.12 3.95 -12.77
N LEU A 61 -2.32 3.95 -12.20
CA LEU A 61 -2.67 3.28 -10.96
C LEU A 61 -3.56 2.05 -11.14
N TRP A 62 -3.50 1.38 -12.29
CA TRP A 62 -4.20 0.11 -12.43
C TRP A 62 -3.69 -0.91 -11.41
N HIS A 63 -2.41 -0.82 -11.00
CA HIS A 63 -1.77 -1.79 -10.09
C HIS A 63 -1.04 -1.23 -8.85
N CYS A 64 -0.97 0.10 -8.64
CA CYS A 64 -0.28 0.65 -7.46
C CYS A 64 -1.20 0.72 -6.23
N TYR A 65 -1.50 -0.44 -5.64
CA TYR A 65 -2.39 -0.55 -4.49
C TYR A 65 -1.72 -0.10 -3.19
N LYS A 66 -2.53 0.40 -2.25
CA LYS A 66 -2.15 0.59 -0.85
C LYS A 66 -1.76 -0.76 -0.25
N LEU A 67 -0.55 -0.84 0.30
CA LEU A 67 -0.08 -2.03 0.99
C LEU A 67 -0.82 -2.21 2.30
N GLN A 68 -1.15 -3.46 2.60
CA GLN A 68 -1.70 -3.89 3.89
C GLN A 68 -0.74 -4.88 4.53
N TRP A 69 -0.77 -4.98 5.86
CA TRP A 69 -0.06 -6.03 6.55
C TRP A 69 -0.86 -7.33 6.40
N TRP A 70 -0.24 -8.39 5.86
CA TRP A 70 -0.89 -9.68 5.71
C TRP A 70 -0.36 -10.70 6.72
N HIS A 71 -1.28 -11.52 7.23
CA HIS A 71 -1.00 -12.61 8.16
C HIS A 71 -1.19 -13.95 7.43
N GLU A 72 -0.13 -14.77 7.32
CA GLU A 72 -0.30 -16.20 7.03
C GLU A 72 -0.46 -16.95 8.36
N THR A 73 -1.48 -17.80 8.44
CA THR A 73 -1.77 -18.65 9.62
C THR A 73 -0.74 -19.76 9.82
N ASP A 74 0.05 -20.07 8.79
CA ASP A 74 0.88 -21.29 8.72
C ASP A 74 2.35 -21.07 9.15
N GLY A 75 2.63 -19.98 9.89
CA GLY A 75 3.96 -19.76 10.49
C GLY A 75 5.04 -19.25 9.52
N ARG A 76 4.67 -18.86 8.29
CA ARG A 76 5.55 -18.08 7.41
C ARG A 76 5.65 -16.62 7.87
N LEU A 77 6.79 -16.01 7.55
CA LEU A 77 7.08 -14.62 7.92
C LEU A 77 5.96 -13.70 7.40
N PRO A 78 5.43 -12.79 8.23
CA PRO A 78 4.43 -11.84 7.78
C PRO A 78 5.02 -10.94 6.69
N LEU A 79 4.36 -10.88 5.54
CA LEU A 79 4.80 -10.15 4.35
C LEU A 79 4.01 -8.86 4.20
N LEU A 80 4.73 -7.81 3.79
CA LEU A 80 4.11 -6.58 3.31
C LEU A 80 3.56 -6.86 1.90
N ALA A 81 2.25 -6.90 1.74
CA ALA A 81 1.63 -7.28 0.47
C ALA A 81 0.59 -6.25 0.02
N SER A 82 0.56 -5.99 -1.29
CA SER A 82 -0.68 -5.66 -1.98
C SER A 82 -1.29 -6.98 -2.44
N GLN A 83 -2.61 -7.14 -2.37
CA GLN A 83 -3.31 -8.23 -3.06
C GLN A 83 -3.25 -7.98 -4.58
N GLY A 84 -2.08 -8.12 -5.17
CA GLY A 84 -1.82 -7.81 -6.57
C GLY A 84 -0.34 -8.09 -6.81
N PHE A 85 -0.10 -9.18 -7.52
CA PHE A 85 1.21 -9.63 -7.98
C PHE A 85 1.95 -8.47 -8.64
N SER A 86 3.13 -8.14 -8.13
CA SER A 86 4.21 -7.66 -8.98
C SER A 86 5.34 -8.64 -8.69
N GLU A 87 5.34 -9.75 -9.43
CA GLU A 87 6.53 -10.56 -9.56
C GLU A 87 7.58 -9.70 -10.27
N ASN A 88 8.86 -9.85 -9.89
CA ASN A 88 9.95 -9.17 -10.58
C ASN A 88 10.21 -9.87 -11.93
N ILE A 89 9.22 -9.83 -12.82
CA ILE A 89 9.26 -10.48 -14.12
C ILE A 89 10.19 -9.66 -15.01
N LEU A 90 11.21 -10.33 -15.53
CA LEU A 90 12.15 -9.72 -16.47
C LEU A 90 11.38 -9.23 -17.71
N ASN A 91 11.64 -7.99 -18.12
CA ASN A 91 10.97 -7.30 -19.23
C ASN A 91 9.52 -6.85 -18.99
N GLU A 92 9.02 -6.90 -17.76
CA GLU A 92 7.78 -6.19 -17.42
C GLU A 92 8.07 -4.81 -16.82
N LEU A 93 7.14 -3.88 -17.02
CA LEU A 93 7.18 -2.60 -16.34
C LEU A 93 6.95 -2.84 -14.85
N ILE A 94 7.83 -2.29 -14.00
CA ILE A 94 7.64 -2.29 -12.55
C ILE A 94 6.30 -1.60 -12.21
N TYR A 95 5.93 -0.60 -13.01
CA TYR A 95 4.70 0.16 -12.89
C TYR A 95 4.40 0.91 -14.23
N GLU A 96 3.13 1.11 -14.59
CA GLU A 96 2.69 1.73 -15.85
C GLU A 96 2.72 3.27 -15.81
N PRO A 97 3.41 4.02 -16.67
CA PRO A 97 3.41 5.50 -16.60
C PRO A 97 2.00 6.14 -16.66
N GLY A 98 1.73 7.19 -15.88
CA GLY A 98 0.43 7.90 -15.82
C GLY A 98 0.23 8.77 -14.57
N GLU A 99 -0.99 9.23 -14.30
CA GLU A 99 -1.27 10.17 -13.20
C GLU A 99 -1.73 9.48 -11.90
N PRO A 100 -1.38 10.02 -10.71
CA PRO A 100 -1.96 9.62 -9.44
C PRO A 100 -3.50 9.68 -9.44
N CYS A 101 -4.16 8.77 -8.70
CA CYS A 101 -5.62 8.78 -8.63
C CYS A 101 -6.07 10.01 -7.84
N ASN A 102 -7.06 10.72 -8.39
CA ASN A 102 -7.69 11.85 -7.72
C ASN A 102 -9.15 11.49 -7.36
N ASN A 103 -9.80 10.73 -8.22
CA ASN A 103 -11.17 10.28 -8.07
C ASN A 103 -11.25 8.76 -7.97
N ASN A 104 -12.33 8.28 -7.36
CA ASN A 104 -12.65 6.85 -7.32
C ASN A 104 -12.77 6.23 -8.72
N SER A 105 -13.20 7.00 -9.73
CA SER A 105 -13.28 6.57 -11.12
C SER A 105 -11.95 6.17 -11.73
N ASP A 106 -10.86 6.73 -11.23
CA ASP A 106 -9.51 6.55 -11.78
C ASP A 106 -8.94 5.18 -11.38
N CYS A 107 -9.56 4.54 -10.38
CA CYS A 107 -9.21 3.20 -9.91
C CYS A 107 -10.20 2.16 -10.45
N HIS A 108 -9.69 1.03 -10.92
CA HIS A 108 -10.51 -0.13 -11.31
C HIS A 108 -11.42 -0.61 -10.16
N THR A 109 -10.90 -0.57 -8.94
CA THR A 109 -11.62 -0.94 -7.71
C THR A 109 -12.67 0.08 -7.28
N ARG A 110 -12.81 1.20 -8.02
CA ARG A 110 -13.68 2.34 -7.68
C ARG A 110 -13.37 2.97 -6.33
N LYS A 111 -12.15 2.79 -5.80
CA LYS A 111 -11.71 3.31 -4.50
C LYS A 111 -10.32 3.91 -4.61
N CYS A 112 -10.26 5.24 -4.56
CA CYS A 112 -9.03 6.00 -4.49
C CYS A 112 -8.81 6.54 -3.07
N LEU A 113 -7.59 6.40 -2.57
CA LEU A 113 -7.12 7.08 -1.37
C LEU A 113 -6.49 8.40 -1.77
N HIS A 114 -7.34 9.42 -1.90
CA HIS A 114 -6.98 10.74 -2.42
C HIS A 114 -5.78 11.40 -1.71
N GLU A 115 -5.63 11.21 -0.38
CA GLU A 115 -4.49 11.77 0.37
C GLU A 115 -3.13 11.28 -0.16
N PHE A 116 -3.08 10.03 -0.63
CA PHE A 116 -1.85 9.39 -1.08
C PHE A 116 -1.79 9.24 -2.61
N GLY A 117 -2.88 9.52 -3.32
CA GLY A 117 -3.02 9.22 -4.74
C GLY A 117 -2.83 7.73 -5.03
N LEU A 118 -3.35 6.84 -4.17
CA LEU A 118 -3.19 5.38 -4.30
C LEU A 118 -4.54 4.68 -4.35
N CYS A 119 -4.69 3.64 -5.18
CA CYS A 119 -5.91 2.85 -5.22
C CYS A 119 -5.97 1.85 -4.06
N ILE A 120 -7.17 1.57 -3.58
CA ILE A 120 -7.42 0.58 -2.53
C ILE A 120 -8.07 -0.64 -3.19
N LYS A 121 -7.58 -1.83 -2.86
CA LYS A 121 -8.27 -3.08 -3.16
C LYS A 121 -9.18 -3.47 -2.01
#